data_AF-A0A0Q9JVY0-F1
#
_entry.id   AF-A0A0Q9JVY0-F1
#
_cell.length_a   1.000
_cell.length_b   1.000
_cell.length_c   1.000
_cell.angle_alpha   90.00
_cell.angle_beta   90.00
_cell.angle_gamma   90.00
#
_symmetry.space_group_name_H-M   'P 1'
#
loop_
_entity.id
_entity.type
_entity.pdbx_description
1 polymer ?
#
loop_
_entity_poly.entity_id
_entity_poly.type
_entity_poly.pdbx_seq_one_letter_code
_entity_poly.pdbx_strand_id
1 'polypeptide(L)'
;MSDASELIAQQILNGSINKKNWGQVLYNVKVFGAKGDGVYDDTQAVQDAIDTAISNNATLVYFPPGSYKVTSLANTSTINFVGDNAVFVGYGGTIVQWGDMPTQLVINVKDNGVLGDGVTDDTTAIQTAVDIVNNGGGGIVYFPKGTYKITSPIRVFGNNIQIKGAGIGATVIKNYGTTDALNLNDSWLKVQITICDLTIDANTQTTGRAINCINVHRSIIDRVQIKKHKYGIYFGVSCFDIYCSKLNVIDVSQDGSAFQIDAGDLGGGIWITDVTVDCGAATGTYGLDLLSGGGNFFTNIDFRTAKNDGIIIRPTTGQTVMWSWFTNVLGDTCTGNGIHLNPSGSGVINSASFVNCWGSTNGSNGFVVGSTGTIDGIELIGLRCLDNQFEGLLINGGINVEVNGGTFAGNSKNSSGSNNGIKVGANVNKFKIRNVRSGQSSGRTNTQAYGVTVLPTANNYMIVNCDFTLNISGGLNDAGGGANKVVANNLS
;
A
#
# COMPACT_ATOMS: atom_id res chain seq x y z
N MET A 1 -13.28 15.80 -41.68
CA MET A 1 -13.00 17.08 -41.00
C MET A 1 -11.94 17.79 -41.82
N SER A 2 -12.09 19.08 -42.11
CA SER A 2 -11.07 19.82 -42.87
C SER A 2 -9.84 20.07 -41.99
N ASP A 3 -8.66 20.23 -42.59
CA ASP A 3 -7.41 20.59 -41.87
C ASP A 3 -7.60 21.83 -40.96
N ALA A 4 -8.50 22.74 -41.36
CA ALA A 4 -8.91 23.88 -40.53
C ALA A 4 -9.65 23.47 -39.24
N SER A 5 -10.46 22.41 -39.29
CA SER A 5 -11.16 21.87 -38.11
C SER A 5 -10.18 21.23 -37.12
N GLU A 6 -9.12 20.60 -37.65
CA GLU A 6 -8.07 19.94 -36.86
C GLU A 6 -7.13 20.98 -36.23
N LEU A 7 -6.75 22.02 -36.98
CA LEU A 7 -5.99 23.17 -36.47
C LEU A 7 -6.75 23.96 -35.39
N ILE A 8 -8.07 24.15 -35.57
CA ILE A 8 -8.91 24.82 -34.57
C ILE A 8 -9.04 23.95 -33.31
N ALA A 9 -9.20 22.63 -33.44
CA ALA A 9 -9.22 21.72 -32.29
C ALA A 9 -7.88 21.72 -31.54
N GLN A 10 -6.75 21.80 -32.26
CA GLN A 10 -5.42 21.86 -31.68
C GLN A 10 -5.15 23.21 -31.00
N GLN A 11 -5.64 24.32 -31.55
CA GLN A 11 -5.60 25.63 -30.89
C GLN A 11 -6.47 25.69 -29.64
N ILE A 12 -7.65 25.05 -29.62
CA ILE A 12 -8.51 24.96 -28.44
C ILE A 12 -7.89 24.04 -27.38
N LEU A 13 -7.27 22.93 -27.78
CA LEU A 13 -6.52 22.04 -26.89
C LEU A 13 -5.31 22.77 -26.29
N ASN A 14 -4.54 23.50 -27.09
CA ASN A 14 -3.42 24.32 -26.63
C ASN A 14 -3.89 25.47 -25.75
N GLY A 15 -5.01 26.11 -26.06
CA GLY A 15 -5.65 27.11 -25.20
C GLY A 15 -6.14 26.54 -23.87
N SER A 16 -6.57 25.27 -23.86
CA SER A 16 -7.01 24.56 -22.65
C SER A 16 -5.84 24.04 -21.81
N ILE A 17 -4.75 23.61 -22.46
CA ILE A 17 -3.45 23.28 -21.83
C ILE A 17 -2.84 24.55 -21.23
N ASN A 18 -2.89 25.67 -21.95
CA ASN A 18 -2.49 26.97 -21.43
C ASN A 18 -3.40 27.40 -20.26
N LYS A 19 -4.72 27.24 -20.34
CA LYS A 19 -5.59 27.57 -19.19
C LYS A 19 -5.35 26.66 -17.98
N LYS A 20 -5.01 25.38 -18.21
CA LYS A 20 -4.70 24.39 -17.15
C LYS A 20 -3.31 24.62 -16.52
N ASN A 21 -2.35 25.10 -17.30
CA ASN A 21 -1.00 25.43 -16.85
C ASN A 21 -0.91 26.87 -16.27
N TRP A 22 -1.84 27.77 -16.63
CA TRP A 22 -1.80 29.20 -16.31
C TRP A 22 -2.95 29.65 -15.41
N GLY A 23 -3.56 28.72 -14.67
CA GLY A 23 -4.48 29.03 -13.58
C GLY A 23 -3.81 29.66 -12.36
N GLN A 24 -2.49 29.87 -12.37
CA GLN A 24 -1.72 30.60 -11.37
C GLN A 24 -0.78 31.59 -12.06
N VAL A 25 -0.62 32.75 -11.41
CA VAL A 25 0.02 33.99 -11.89
C VAL A 25 1.44 33.75 -12.42
N LEU A 26 1.64 33.91 -13.73
CA LEU A 26 3.00 34.00 -14.29
C LEU A 26 3.49 35.46 -14.25
N TYR A 27 4.67 35.67 -13.67
CA TYR A 27 5.37 36.95 -13.63
C TYR A 27 6.02 37.21 -15.00
N ASN A 28 5.21 37.74 -15.92
CA ASN A 28 5.62 38.06 -17.28
C ASN A 28 6.44 39.36 -17.28
N VAL A 29 7.70 39.30 -17.71
CA VAL A 29 8.63 40.45 -17.71
C VAL A 29 8.11 41.66 -18.48
N LYS A 30 7.23 41.48 -19.49
CA LYS A 30 6.62 42.60 -20.22
C LYS A 30 5.59 43.37 -19.39
N VAL A 31 4.97 42.73 -18.38
CA VAL A 31 4.10 43.42 -17.40
C VAL A 31 4.91 44.39 -16.55
N PHE A 32 6.19 44.05 -16.31
CA PHE A 32 7.16 44.87 -15.59
C PHE A 32 7.93 45.85 -16.50
N GLY A 33 7.56 45.92 -17.79
CA GLY A 33 8.09 46.92 -18.72
C GLY A 33 9.21 46.47 -19.64
N ALA A 34 9.62 45.20 -19.61
CA ALA A 34 10.63 44.68 -20.52
C ALA A 34 10.18 44.80 -21.99
N LYS A 35 11.09 45.17 -22.88
CA LYS A 35 10.88 45.35 -24.32
C LYS A 35 11.23 44.08 -25.09
N GLY A 36 12.37 43.46 -24.78
CA GLY A 36 12.84 42.27 -25.48
C GLY A 36 13.25 42.53 -26.93
N ASP A 37 13.79 43.71 -27.22
CA ASP A 37 14.21 44.16 -28.57
C ASP A 37 15.72 43.99 -28.86
N GLY A 38 16.49 43.52 -27.88
CA GLY A 38 17.94 43.30 -27.94
C GLY A 38 18.78 44.56 -27.74
N VAL A 39 18.16 45.73 -27.56
CA VAL A 39 18.82 47.04 -27.52
C VAL A 39 18.51 47.78 -26.22
N TYR A 40 17.23 47.84 -25.85
CA TYR A 40 16.75 48.44 -24.61
C TYR A 40 17.21 47.62 -23.41
N ASP A 41 17.70 48.30 -22.37
CA ASP A 41 18.14 47.64 -21.14
C ASP A 41 16.92 47.16 -20.34
N ASP A 42 16.67 45.85 -20.39
CA ASP A 42 15.56 45.17 -19.72
C ASP A 42 15.87 44.79 -18.26
N THR A 43 17.08 45.12 -17.76
CA THR A 43 17.58 44.65 -16.46
C THR A 43 16.61 44.93 -15.31
N GLN A 44 16.11 46.16 -15.18
CA GLN A 44 15.23 46.53 -14.07
C GLN A 44 13.87 45.81 -14.15
N ALA A 45 13.27 45.74 -15.34
CA ALA A 45 11.98 45.07 -15.53
C ALA A 45 12.06 43.57 -15.22
N VAL A 46 13.19 42.94 -15.58
CA VAL A 46 13.43 41.53 -15.24
C VAL A 46 13.67 41.36 -13.73
N GLN A 47 14.40 42.28 -13.09
CA GLN A 47 14.60 42.25 -11.64
C GLN A 47 13.28 42.42 -10.87
N ASP A 48 12.41 43.34 -11.30
CA ASP A 48 11.11 43.57 -10.68
C ASP A 48 10.21 42.32 -10.80
N ALA A 49 10.27 41.62 -11.94
CA ALA A 49 9.56 40.35 -12.13
C ALA A 49 10.09 39.26 -11.18
N ILE A 50 11.40 39.18 -10.98
CA ILE A 50 12.05 38.25 -10.03
C ILE A 50 11.61 38.56 -8.60
N ASP A 51 11.71 39.81 -8.16
CA ASP A 51 11.40 40.21 -6.79
C ASP A 51 9.91 40.01 -6.49
N THR A 52 9.05 40.27 -7.49
CA THR A 52 7.61 40.00 -7.37
C THR A 52 7.33 38.49 -7.33
N ALA A 53 8.03 37.68 -8.14
CA ALA A 53 7.90 36.23 -8.07
C ALA A 53 8.29 35.70 -6.69
N ILE A 54 9.44 36.13 -6.16
CA ILE A 54 9.95 35.72 -4.84
C ILE A 54 8.99 36.14 -3.73
N SER A 55 8.51 37.39 -3.73
CA SER A 55 7.59 37.88 -2.68
C SER A 55 6.24 37.15 -2.66
N ASN A 56 5.88 36.50 -3.75
CA ASN A 56 4.67 35.69 -3.88
C ASN A 56 4.96 34.18 -3.88
N ASN A 57 6.16 33.76 -3.45
CA ASN A 57 6.60 32.35 -3.38
C ASN A 57 6.53 31.60 -4.72
N ALA A 58 6.73 32.30 -5.84
CA ALA A 58 6.83 31.71 -7.16
C ALA A 58 8.28 31.53 -7.61
N THR A 59 8.50 30.50 -8.42
CA THR A 59 9.82 30.09 -8.93
C THR A 59 9.96 30.26 -10.44
N LEU A 60 8.97 30.88 -11.10
CA LEU A 60 8.91 31.01 -12.56
C LEU A 60 8.74 32.47 -12.97
N VAL A 61 9.66 32.94 -13.81
CA VAL A 61 9.57 34.24 -14.48
C VAL A 61 9.50 34.00 -15.98
N TYR A 62 8.45 34.52 -16.62
CA TYR A 62 8.16 34.25 -18.02
C TYR A 62 8.63 35.37 -18.94
N PHE A 63 9.32 34.97 -20.01
CA PHE A 63 9.80 35.80 -21.09
C PHE A 63 9.01 35.50 -22.36
N PRO A 64 8.16 36.42 -22.84
CA PRO A 64 7.63 36.34 -24.20
C PRO A 64 8.76 36.34 -25.24
N PRO A 65 8.51 35.95 -26.49
CA PRO A 65 9.51 36.00 -27.56
C PRO A 65 10.22 37.36 -27.63
N GLY A 66 11.55 37.33 -27.74
CA GLY A 66 12.37 38.53 -27.75
C GLY A 66 13.83 38.31 -27.32
N SER A 67 14.66 39.31 -27.58
CA SER A 67 16.04 39.38 -27.10
C SER A 67 16.11 40.38 -25.95
N TYR A 68 16.41 39.94 -24.73
CA TYR A 68 16.35 40.77 -23.54
C TYR A 68 17.75 41.19 -23.13
N LYS A 69 18.06 42.48 -23.29
CA LYS A 69 19.39 42.98 -22.92
C LYS A 69 19.44 43.16 -21.41
N VAL A 70 20.26 42.35 -20.75
CA VAL A 70 20.36 42.32 -19.29
C VAL A 70 21.83 42.41 -18.90
N THR A 71 22.13 43.20 -17.87
CA THR A 71 23.49 43.42 -17.38
C THR A 71 23.81 42.57 -16.15
N SER A 72 22.93 42.59 -15.14
CA SER A 72 23.07 41.80 -13.92
C SER A 72 21.72 41.56 -13.25
N LEU A 73 21.51 40.37 -12.69
CA LEU A 73 20.32 40.02 -11.91
C LEU A 73 20.74 39.48 -10.54
N ALA A 74 19.96 39.78 -9.51
CA ALA A 74 20.14 39.29 -8.14
C ALA A 74 19.03 38.29 -7.76
N ASN A 75 19.29 37.47 -6.74
CA ASN A 75 18.34 36.51 -6.18
C ASN A 75 17.79 35.47 -7.18
N THR A 76 18.60 35.09 -8.16
CA THR A 76 18.17 34.20 -9.25
C THR A 76 18.25 32.71 -8.90
N SER A 77 18.82 32.34 -7.76
CA SER A 77 19.09 30.93 -7.38
C SER A 77 17.82 30.07 -7.25
N THR A 78 16.66 30.69 -7.02
CA THR A 78 15.35 30.02 -6.90
C THR A 78 14.42 30.28 -8.08
N ILE A 79 14.88 31.03 -9.09
CA ILE A 79 14.07 31.42 -10.25
C ILE A 79 14.47 30.65 -11.50
N ASN A 80 13.46 30.06 -12.14
CA ASN A 80 13.55 29.48 -13.46
C ASN A 80 13.07 30.51 -14.48
N PHE A 81 13.96 30.91 -15.40
CA PHE A 81 13.61 31.76 -16.53
C PHE A 81 13.09 30.91 -17.68
N VAL A 82 11.86 31.18 -18.12
CA VAL A 82 11.18 30.36 -19.12
C VAL A 82 10.60 31.25 -20.21
N GLY A 83 10.64 30.81 -21.48
CA GLY A 83 10.12 31.60 -22.58
C GLY A 83 10.04 30.83 -23.88
N ASP A 84 9.39 31.38 -24.89
CA ASP A 84 9.39 30.79 -26.24
C ASP A 84 10.13 31.74 -27.18
N ASN A 85 11.22 31.30 -27.81
CA ASN A 85 12.14 32.13 -28.60
C ASN A 85 12.61 33.40 -27.85
N ALA A 86 12.84 33.25 -26.54
CA ALA A 86 13.39 34.30 -25.69
C ALA A 86 14.86 34.01 -25.38
N VAL A 87 15.71 35.04 -25.45
CA VAL A 87 17.15 34.95 -25.15
C VAL A 87 17.63 36.15 -24.34
N PHE A 88 18.63 35.95 -23.48
CA PHE A 88 19.36 37.06 -22.89
C PHE A 88 20.44 37.58 -23.84
N VAL A 89 20.67 38.89 -23.81
CA VAL A 89 21.78 39.57 -24.49
C VAL A 89 22.63 40.26 -23.42
N GLY A 90 23.88 39.85 -23.26
CA GLY A 90 24.83 40.45 -22.32
C GLY A 90 24.79 39.90 -20.89
N TYR A 91 23.84 39.03 -20.55
CA TYR A 91 23.77 38.32 -19.26
C TYR A 91 24.07 36.83 -19.46
N GLY A 92 24.88 36.25 -18.57
CA GLY A 92 25.35 34.85 -18.67
C GLY A 92 24.31 33.78 -18.33
N GLY A 93 23.08 34.17 -17.96
CA GLY A 93 21.98 33.24 -17.70
C GLY A 93 21.38 32.66 -18.98
N THR A 94 20.54 31.63 -18.83
CA THR A 94 19.79 31.01 -19.94
C THR A 94 18.29 31.12 -19.68
N ILE A 95 17.50 31.37 -20.73
CA ILE A 95 16.05 31.25 -20.71
C ILE A 95 15.71 29.89 -21.32
N VAL A 96 15.09 29.02 -20.53
CA VAL A 96 14.67 27.69 -20.97
C VAL A 96 13.51 27.83 -21.93
N GLN A 97 13.63 27.20 -23.11
CA GLN A 97 12.55 27.24 -24.09
C GLN A 97 11.34 26.47 -23.57
N TRP A 98 10.14 26.99 -23.79
CA TRP A 98 8.91 26.38 -23.27
C TRP A 98 8.72 24.93 -23.76
N GLY A 99 9.13 24.63 -24.99
CA GLY A 99 9.14 23.27 -25.54
C GLY A 99 10.20 22.33 -24.95
N ASP A 100 11.21 22.91 -24.29
CA ASP A 100 12.32 22.21 -23.64
C ASP A 100 12.17 22.19 -22.11
N MET A 101 11.12 22.81 -21.56
CA MET A 101 10.79 22.68 -20.16
C MET A 101 10.61 21.20 -19.86
N PRO A 102 11.31 20.65 -18.86
CA PRO A 102 11.18 19.25 -18.55
C PRO A 102 9.69 18.97 -18.31
N THR A 103 9.14 18.01 -19.03
CA THR A 103 7.72 17.60 -18.97
C THR A 103 7.31 17.17 -17.56
N GLN A 104 8.28 17.05 -16.66
CA GLN A 104 8.15 16.82 -15.24
C GLN A 104 9.24 17.58 -14.48
N LEU A 105 8.86 18.42 -13.50
CA LEU A 105 9.80 19.06 -12.59
C LEU A 105 10.56 18.00 -11.78
N VAL A 106 11.89 18.10 -11.73
CA VAL A 106 12.74 17.21 -10.92
C VAL A 106 13.59 18.04 -9.98
N ILE A 107 13.44 17.83 -8.69
CA ILE A 107 14.25 18.45 -7.65
C ILE A 107 15.13 17.38 -7.01
N ASN A 108 16.44 17.48 -7.17
CA ASN A 108 17.37 16.69 -6.37
C ASN A 108 17.44 17.32 -4.98
N VAL A 109 17.20 16.52 -3.94
CA VAL A 109 17.20 17.01 -2.56
C VAL A 109 18.53 17.66 -2.16
N LYS A 110 19.66 17.23 -2.73
CA LYS A 110 20.99 17.79 -2.43
C LYS A 110 21.15 19.24 -2.89
N ASP A 111 20.38 19.68 -3.89
CA ASP A 111 20.38 21.07 -4.36
C ASP A 111 19.69 22.00 -3.35
N ASN A 112 19.02 21.44 -2.33
CA ASN A 112 18.32 22.15 -1.26
C ASN A 112 19.03 22.02 0.10
N GLY A 113 20.33 21.72 0.12
CA GLY A 113 21.13 21.65 1.34
C GLY A 113 20.97 20.35 2.14
N VAL A 114 20.29 19.34 1.58
CA VAL A 114 20.21 18.00 2.16
C VAL A 114 21.55 17.29 2.03
N LEU A 115 22.10 16.80 3.15
CA LEU A 115 23.40 16.13 3.15
C LEU A 115 23.27 14.63 2.88
N GLY A 116 22.31 13.96 3.51
CA GLY A 116 22.14 12.50 3.38
C GLY A 116 23.31 11.70 3.97
N ASP A 117 23.92 12.20 5.04
CA ASP A 117 25.10 11.64 5.72
C ASP A 117 24.77 10.68 6.88
N GLY A 118 23.48 10.53 7.22
CA GLY A 118 22.97 9.70 8.32
C GLY A 118 23.07 10.33 9.71
N VAL A 119 23.61 11.55 9.83
CA VAL A 119 23.88 12.25 11.10
C VAL A 119 23.13 13.57 11.18
N THR A 120 23.23 14.37 10.13
CA THR A 120 22.57 15.67 9.99
C THR A 120 21.07 15.49 9.87
N ASP A 121 20.31 16.32 10.57
CA ASP A 121 18.86 16.31 10.45
C ASP A 121 18.45 17.01 9.15
N ASP A 122 18.08 16.22 8.16
CA ASP A 122 17.74 16.69 6.81
C ASP A 122 16.26 17.08 6.70
N THR A 123 15.45 16.94 7.77
CA THR A 123 13.99 17.10 7.71
C THR A 123 13.53 18.39 7.02
N THR A 124 14.00 19.55 7.47
CA THR A 124 13.53 20.84 6.93
C THR A 124 13.92 21.02 5.47
N ALA A 125 15.16 20.68 5.12
CA ALA A 125 15.68 20.79 3.76
C ALA A 125 14.96 19.84 2.78
N ILE A 126 14.64 18.62 3.23
CA ILE A 126 13.81 17.68 2.46
C ILE A 126 12.40 18.25 2.28
N GLN A 127 11.79 18.80 3.34
CA GLN A 127 10.46 19.39 3.23
C GLN A 127 10.45 20.54 2.22
N THR A 128 11.46 21.41 2.21
CA THR A 128 11.60 22.47 1.21
C THR A 128 11.63 21.92 -0.22
N ALA A 129 12.33 20.81 -0.46
CA ALA A 129 12.34 20.17 -1.79
C ALA A 129 10.94 19.66 -2.20
N VAL A 130 10.19 19.08 -1.26
CA VAL A 130 8.78 18.67 -1.49
C VAL A 130 7.88 19.87 -1.77
N ASP A 131 8.04 20.96 -1.01
CA ASP A 131 7.26 22.18 -1.16
C ASP A 131 7.48 22.81 -2.54
N ILE A 132 8.72 22.85 -3.03
CA ILE A 132 9.05 23.33 -4.39
C ILE A 132 8.34 22.48 -5.44
N VAL A 133 8.39 21.15 -5.33
CA VAL A 133 7.72 20.26 -6.28
C VAL A 133 6.20 20.43 -6.25
N ASN A 134 5.61 20.52 -5.06
CA ASN A 134 4.17 20.76 -4.92
C ASN A 134 3.76 22.11 -5.54
N ASN A 135 4.48 23.19 -5.21
CA ASN A 135 4.20 24.54 -5.72
C ASN A 135 4.42 24.64 -7.24
N GLY A 136 5.27 23.78 -7.80
CA GLY A 136 5.45 23.59 -9.25
C GLY A 136 4.36 22.77 -9.94
N GLY A 137 3.32 22.34 -9.23
CA GLY A 137 2.20 21.56 -9.78
C GLY A 137 2.44 20.04 -9.83
N GLY A 138 3.46 19.55 -9.12
CA GLY A 138 3.87 18.14 -9.11
C GLY A 138 5.21 17.92 -9.81
N GLY A 139 5.75 16.70 -9.70
CA GLY A 139 7.11 16.40 -10.15
C GLY A 139 7.78 15.30 -9.31
N ILE A 140 9.11 15.21 -9.42
CA ILE A 140 9.94 14.23 -8.74
C ILE A 140 10.78 14.95 -7.69
N VAL A 141 10.66 14.53 -6.44
CA VAL A 141 11.64 14.76 -5.38
C VAL A 141 12.61 13.59 -5.41
N TYR A 142 13.79 13.82 -5.98
CA TYR A 142 14.80 12.79 -6.18
C TYR A 142 15.80 12.75 -5.04
N PHE A 143 15.97 11.56 -4.46
CA PHE A 143 16.93 11.27 -3.41
C PHE A 143 18.08 10.43 -4.02
N PRO A 144 19.28 10.99 -4.19
CA PRO A 144 20.47 10.21 -4.52
C PRO A 144 20.79 9.14 -3.46
N LYS A 145 21.88 8.39 -3.70
CA LYS A 145 22.43 7.51 -2.67
C LYS A 145 22.77 8.33 -1.40
N GLY A 146 22.32 7.85 -0.24
CA GLY A 146 22.52 8.52 1.04
C GLY A 146 21.63 7.96 2.13
N THR A 147 21.94 8.32 3.38
CA THR A 147 21.06 8.08 4.53
C THR A 147 20.55 9.43 5.03
N TYR A 148 19.26 9.66 4.89
CA TYR A 148 18.59 10.92 5.15
C TYR A 148 17.90 10.83 6.50
N LYS A 149 18.50 11.39 7.53
CA LYS A 149 17.91 11.39 8.86
C LYS A 149 16.76 12.41 8.87
N ILE A 150 15.60 11.96 9.35
CA ILE A 150 14.45 12.83 9.63
C ILE A 150 14.06 12.69 11.09
N THR A 151 13.63 13.79 11.73
CA THR A 151 13.14 13.80 13.11
C THR A 151 11.65 14.13 13.22
N SER A 152 11.01 14.54 12.12
CA SER A 152 9.56 14.70 12.01
C SER A 152 9.06 14.30 10.61
N PRO A 153 7.74 14.10 10.42
CA PRO A 153 7.19 13.59 9.17
C PRO A 153 7.49 14.52 7.99
N ILE A 154 7.88 13.93 6.85
CA ILE A 154 7.89 14.62 5.57
C ILE A 154 6.46 14.60 5.03
N ARG A 155 5.86 15.79 4.91
CA ARG A 155 4.51 15.95 4.38
C ARG A 155 4.56 15.88 2.86
N VAL A 156 3.85 14.91 2.29
CA VAL A 156 3.62 14.80 0.85
C VAL A 156 2.19 15.28 0.58
N PHE A 157 2.07 16.57 0.28
CA PHE A 157 0.80 17.26 0.03
C PHE A 157 0.81 17.79 -1.39
N GLY A 158 -0.31 17.64 -2.11
CA GLY A 158 -0.40 17.93 -3.54
C GLY A 158 -0.79 16.73 -4.39
N ASN A 159 -0.77 16.94 -5.70
CA ASN A 159 -1.05 15.92 -6.72
C ASN A 159 0.21 15.68 -7.56
N ASN A 160 0.31 14.50 -8.16
CA ASN A 160 1.37 14.17 -9.12
C ASN A 160 2.80 14.33 -8.54
N ILE A 161 2.99 13.96 -7.27
CA ILE A 161 4.30 14.03 -6.61
C ILE A 161 4.92 12.63 -6.55
N GLN A 162 6.19 12.54 -6.92
CA GLN A 162 6.98 11.32 -6.83
C GLN A 162 8.12 11.49 -5.83
N ILE A 163 8.17 10.64 -4.81
CA ILE A 163 9.29 10.50 -3.88
C ILE A 163 10.12 9.33 -4.40
N LYS A 164 11.27 9.61 -5.01
CA LYS A 164 12.06 8.62 -5.75
C LYS A 164 13.48 8.53 -5.24
N GLY A 165 13.94 7.34 -4.88
CA GLY A 165 15.34 7.09 -4.52
C GLY A 165 16.19 6.55 -5.67
N ALA A 166 17.45 6.27 -5.35
CA ALA A 166 18.42 5.62 -6.23
C ALA A 166 18.38 4.07 -6.18
N GLY A 167 17.47 3.50 -5.39
CA GLY A 167 17.27 2.07 -5.19
C GLY A 167 17.13 1.67 -3.72
N ILE A 168 16.49 0.53 -3.47
CA ILE A 168 16.42 -0.09 -2.14
C ILE A 168 17.83 -0.25 -1.57
N GLY A 169 18.05 0.22 -0.34
CA GLY A 169 19.33 0.20 0.37
C GLY A 169 20.35 1.25 -0.11
N ALA A 170 20.18 1.83 -1.31
CA ALA A 170 21.02 2.94 -1.77
C ALA A 170 20.53 4.28 -1.20
N THR A 171 19.21 4.50 -1.21
CA THR A 171 18.54 5.63 -0.56
C THR A 171 17.84 5.14 0.69
N VAL A 172 18.20 5.70 1.84
CA VAL A 172 17.56 5.36 3.12
C VAL A 172 16.99 6.62 3.76
N ILE A 173 15.67 6.74 3.84
CA ILE A 173 15.01 7.73 4.71
C ILE A 173 14.95 7.11 6.11
N LYS A 174 15.75 7.63 7.04
CA LYS A 174 15.88 7.11 8.39
C LYS A 174 15.09 7.98 9.37
N ASN A 175 13.96 7.48 9.84
CA ASN A 175 13.09 8.12 10.81
C ASN A 175 13.62 7.95 12.24
N TYR A 176 14.04 9.06 12.85
CA TYR A 176 14.38 9.17 14.26
C TYR A 176 13.23 9.78 15.09
N GLY A 177 12.15 10.22 14.45
CA GLY A 177 10.94 10.70 15.11
C GLY A 177 10.09 9.55 15.69
N THR A 178 9.04 9.92 16.42
CA THR A 178 8.07 8.99 17.03
C THR A 178 6.77 8.87 16.23
N THR A 179 6.65 9.62 15.14
CA THR A 179 5.48 9.68 14.28
C THR A 179 5.81 9.18 12.87
N ASP A 180 4.90 9.42 11.93
CA ASP A 180 5.00 8.92 10.56
C ASP A 180 6.28 9.41 9.85
N ALA A 181 6.86 8.61 8.95
CA ALA A 181 7.98 9.06 8.12
C ALA A 181 7.48 9.87 6.92
N LEU A 182 6.70 9.26 6.04
CA LEU A 182 6.03 9.93 4.92
C LEU A 182 4.54 10.09 5.24
N ASN A 183 4.10 11.34 5.43
CA ASN A 183 2.72 11.65 5.78
C ASN A 183 1.96 12.23 4.59
N LEU A 184 1.04 11.44 4.05
CA LEU A 184 0.14 11.85 2.97
C LEU A 184 -1.23 12.25 3.52
N ASN A 185 -1.42 12.39 4.84
CA ASN A 185 -2.67 12.91 5.39
C ASN A 185 -2.77 14.43 5.18
N ASP A 186 -3.81 14.86 4.46
CA ASP A 186 -4.20 16.27 4.34
C ASP A 186 -5.71 16.38 4.12
N SER A 187 -6.24 17.60 4.26
CA SER A 187 -7.67 17.92 4.15
C SER A 187 -8.23 17.69 2.74
N TRP A 188 -7.36 17.69 1.73
CA TRP A 188 -7.75 17.50 0.33
C TRP A 188 -7.22 16.17 -0.21
N LEU A 189 -7.99 15.64 -1.15
CA LEU A 189 -7.61 14.48 -1.93
C LEU A 189 -6.28 14.70 -2.66
N LYS A 190 -5.33 13.77 -2.50
CA LYS A 190 -4.15 13.62 -3.34
C LYS A 190 -4.38 12.56 -4.41
N VAL A 191 -3.93 12.83 -5.62
CA VAL A 191 -3.91 11.85 -6.71
C VAL A 191 -2.52 11.73 -7.31
N GLN A 192 -2.20 10.55 -7.86
CA GLN A 192 -0.97 10.32 -8.61
C GLN A 192 0.30 10.49 -7.77
N ILE A 193 0.27 10.03 -6.53
CA ILE A 193 1.47 9.97 -5.69
C ILE A 193 2.26 8.71 -6.03
N THR A 194 3.57 8.84 -6.22
CA THR A 194 4.46 7.69 -6.39
C THR A 194 5.53 7.69 -5.31
N ILE A 195 5.75 6.56 -4.66
CA ILE A 195 6.89 6.36 -3.74
C ILE A 195 7.65 5.15 -4.22
N CYS A 196 8.92 5.32 -4.62
CA CYS A 196 9.66 4.23 -5.21
C CYS A 196 11.17 4.28 -5.00
N ASP A 197 11.79 3.11 -5.18
CA ASP A 197 13.25 2.94 -5.28
C ASP A 197 14.01 3.42 -4.03
N LEU A 198 13.50 3.12 -2.83
CA LEU A 198 14.10 3.58 -1.57
C LEU A 198 13.83 2.64 -0.40
N THR A 199 14.56 2.85 0.69
CA THR A 199 14.30 2.24 2.00
C THR A 199 13.75 3.30 2.97
N ILE A 200 12.70 2.96 3.72
CA ILE A 200 12.22 3.73 4.87
C ILE A 200 12.50 2.92 6.13
N ASP A 201 13.37 3.42 6.99
CA ASP A 201 13.86 2.72 8.19
C ASP A 201 13.59 3.57 9.43
N ALA A 202 13.27 2.96 10.56
CA ALA A 202 13.14 3.63 11.84
C ALA A 202 14.07 3.04 12.90
N ASN A 203 14.18 3.70 14.05
CA ASN A 203 14.62 3.03 15.27
C ASN A 203 13.36 2.47 15.92
N THR A 204 13.25 1.13 16.03
CA THR A 204 12.08 0.36 16.50
C THR A 204 10.99 1.23 17.16
N GLN A 205 9.94 1.52 16.41
CA GLN A 205 8.91 2.49 16.81
C GLN A 205 7.77 1.86 17.59
N THR A 206 7.28 2.55 18.62
CA THR A 206 6.06 2.17 19.36
C THR A 206 4.80 2.88 18.85
N THR A 207 4.96 3.87 17.96
CA THR A 207 3.93 4.68 17.29
C THR A 207 4.41 5.11 15.90
N GLY A 208 3.49 5.53 15.03
CA GLY A 208 3.82 6.04 13.70
C GLY A 208 3.89 4.96 12.60
N ARG A 209 3.82 5.45 11.35
CA ARG A 209 3.80 4.66 10.11
C ARG A 209 5.00 4.99 9.23
N ALA A 210 5.49 4.04 8.43
CA ALA A 210 6.46 4.41 7.39
C ALA A 210 5.80 5.27 6.31
N ILE A 211 4.59 4.89 5.89
CA ILE A 211 3.78 5.64 4.94
C ILE A 211 2.35 5.73 5.46
N ASN A 212 1.86 6.96 5.66
CA ASN A 212 0.49 7.23 6.12
C ASN A 212 -0.35 7.77 4.95
N CYS A 213 -1.17 6.91 4.33
CA CYS A 213 -2.09 7.28 3.26
C CYS A 213 -3.48 7.58 3.85
N ILE A 214 -3.95 8.81 3.70
CA ILE A 214 -5.32 9.24 3.99
C ILE A 214 -5.72 10.22 2.88
N ASN A 215 -6.92 10.06 2.31
CA ASN A 215 -7.35 10.83 1.13
C ASN A 215 -6.37 10.69 -0.04
N VAL A 216 -5.98 9.47 -0.42
CA VAL A 216 -4.98 9.21 -1.48
C VAL A 216 -5.59 8.31 -2.55
N HIS A 217 -5.62 8.77 -3.80
CA HIS A 217 -6.08 7.95 -4.92
C HIS A 217 -5.08 7.79 -6.07
N ARG A 218 -5.28 6.78 -6.92
CA ARG A 218 -4.53 6.57 -8.18
C ARG A 218 -3.02 6.67 -8.00
N SER A 219 -2.50 5.98 -7.01
CA SER A 219 -1.14 6.16 -6.49
C SER A 219 -0.37 4.85 -6.49
N ILE A 220 0.95 4.93 -6.48
CA ILE A 220 1.86 3.80 -6.64
C ILE A 220 2.88 3.79 -5.50
N ILE A 221 3.10 2.63 -4.90
CA ILE A 221 4.21 2.37 -3.97
C ILE A 221 4.96 1.15 -4.49
N ASP A 222 6.18 1.32 -4.98
CA ASP A 222 6.83 0.30 -5.81
C ASP A 222 8.34 0.23 -5.55
N ARG A 223 8.86 -0.98 -5.32
CA ARG A 223 10.28 -1.20 -4.94
C ARG A 223 10.68 -0.37 -3.72
N VAL A 224 9.93 -0.55 -2.62
CA VAL A 224 10.22 0.08 -1.33
C VAL A 224 10.52 -0.98 -0.29
N GLN A 225 11.61 -0.80 0.47
CA GLN A 225 11.85 -1.57 1.69
C GLN A 225 11.43 -0.76 2.91
N ILE A 226 10.68 -1.37 3.82
CA ILE A 226 10.25 -0.75 5.08
C ILE A 226 10.84 -1.55 6.25
N LYS A 227 11.38 -0.85 7.24
CA LYS A 227 12.03 -1.48 8.40
C LYS A 227 11.57 -0.84 9.70
N LYS A 228 11.29 -1.64 10.74
CA LYS A 228 11.26 -1.18 12.15
C LYS A 228 10.23 -0.11 12.50
N HIS A 229 9.23 0.09 11.64
CA HIS A 229 8.07 0.91 11.97
C HIS A 229 7.03 0.06 12.68
N LYS A 230 6.18 0.70 13.49
CA LYS A 230 5.00 0.01 14.04
C LYS A 230 4.04 -0.38 12.93
N TYR A 231 3.71 0.57 12.06
CA TYR A 231 2.93 0.31 10.87
C TYR A 231 3.80 0.53 9.64
N GLY A 232 3.84 -0.42 8.72
CA GLY A 232 4.55 -0.23 7.45
C GLY A 232 3.81 0.79 6.59
N ILE A 233 2.73 0.35 5.93
CA ILE A 233 1.85 1.22 5.16
C ILE A 233 0.45 1.19 5.77
N TYR A 234 -0.07 2.38 6.05
CA TYR A 234 -1.44 2.57 6.52
C TYR A 234 -2.28 3.18 5.41
N PHE A 235 -3.41 2.53 5.10
CA PHE A 235 -4.43 3.03 4.20
C PHE A 235 -5.67 3.39 5.03
N GLY A 236 -5.76 4.65 5.43
CA GLY A 236 -6.91 5.18 6.15
C GLY A 236 -8.03 5.61 5.22
N VAL A 237 -8.97 6.35 5.80
CA VAL A 237 -10.19 6.82 5.13
C VAL A 237 -9.93 7.43 3.76
N SER A 238 -10.82 7.12 2.81
CA SER A 238 -10.77 7.61 1.42
C SER A 238 -9.44 7.30 0.73
N CYS A 239 -8.96 6.07 0.85
CA CYS A 239 -7.91 5.53 -0.02
C CYS A 239 -8.53 4.65 -1.10
N PHE A 240 -8.20 4.92 -2.37
CA PHE A 240 -8.60 4.05 -3.47
C PHE A 240 -7.71 4.08 -4.71
N ASP A 241 -7.72 3.03 -5.52
CA ASP A 241 -6.83 2.90 -6.69
C ASP A 241 -5.35 3.04 -6.32
N ILE A 242 -4.91 2.32 -5.28
CA ILE A 242 -3.50 2.34 -4.85
C ILE A 242 -2.84 1.01 -5.18
N TYR A 243 -1.70 1.08 -5.86
CA TYR A 243 -0.96 -0.08 -6.36
C TYR A 243 0.37 -0.19 -5.63
N CYS A 244 0.50 -1.22 -4.82
CA CYS A 244 1.69 -1.56 -4.07
C CYS A 244 2.36 -2.78 -4.70
N SER A 245 3.62 -2.68 -5.10
CA SER A 245 4.33 -3.83 -5.67
C SER A 245 5.81 -3.91 -5.31
N LYS A 246 6.36 -5.14 -5.30
CA LYS A 246 7.79 -5.39 -5.07
C LYS A 246 8.29 -4.80 -3.76
N LEU A 247 7.51 -4.99 -2.70
CA LEU A 247 7.81 -4.46 -1.37
C LEU A 247 8.49 -5.50 -0.50
N ASN A 248 9.35 -5.02 0.40
CA ASN A 248 9.93 -5.83 1.46
C ASN A 248 9.73 -5.13 2.81
N VAL A 249 8.93 -5.71 3.72
CA VAL A 249 8.70 -5.14 5.05
C VAL A 249 9.34 -6.05 6.10
N ILE A 250 10.25 -5.52 6.90
CA ILE A 250 10.99 -6.30 7.89
C ILE A 250 10.98 -5.67 9.28
N ASP A 251 11.03 -6.52 10.30
CA ASP A 251 11.08 -6.12 11.71
C ASP A 251 9.92 -5.19 12.10
N VAL A 252 8.67 -5.59 11.80
CA VAL A 252 7.48 -4.86 12.25
C VAL A 252 7.54 -4.71 13.77
N SER A 253 7.36 -3.49 14.28
CA SER A 253 7.49 -3.24 15.72
C SER A 253 6.26 -3.68 16.50
N GLN A 254 6.40 -3.74 17.83
CA GLN A 254 5.40 -4.30 18.74
C GLN A 254 3.99 -3.75 18.50
N ASP A 255 3.00 -4.65 18.53
CA ASP A 255 1.57 -4.36 18.32
C ASP A 255 1.29 -3.63 16.99
N GLY A 256 2.11 -3.92 15.99
CA GLY A 256 2.11 -3.28 14.68
C GLY A 256 1.70 -4.20 13.54
N SER A 257 1.62 -3.65 12.33
CA SER A 257 1.40 -4.44 11.11
C SER A 257 2.23 -3.94 9.93
N ALA A 258 2.61 -4.83 9.01
CA ALA A 258 3.27 -4.39 7.78
C ALA A 258 2.31 -3.58 6.90
N PHE A 259 1.05 -4.00 6.83
CA PHE A 259 -0.02 -3.27 6.18
C PHE A 259 -1.23 -3.16 7.11
N GLN A 260 -1.81 -1.97 7.19
CA GLN A 260 -3.10 -1.76 7.83
C GLN A 260 -4.04 -1.05 6.86
N ILE A 261 -5.23 -1.60 6.67
CA ILE A 261 -6.26 -1.03 5.80
C ILE A 261 -7.48 -0.75 6.65
N ASP A 262 -7.79 0.54 6.79
CA ASP A 262 -8.99 1.09 7.44
C ASP A 262 -9.58 2.19 6.55
N ALA A 263 -9.93 1.82 5.33
CA ALA A 263 -10.26 2.77 4.27
C ALA A 263 -11.69 3.34 4.37
N GLY A 264 -12.52 2.76 5.26
CA GLY A 264 -13.95 3.04 5.38
C GLY A 264 -14.77 2.42 4.25
N ASP A 265 -16.10 2.49 4.34
CA ASP A 265 -17.02 1.84 3.39
C ASP A 265 -16.91 2.37 1.94
N LEU A 266 -16.40 3.59 1.77
CA LEU A 266 -16.14 4.21 0.46
C LEU A 266 -14.69 4.00 -0.02
N GLY A 267 -13.81 3.47 0.84
CA GLY A 267 -12.42 3.19 0.52
C GLY A 267 -12.23 1.75 0.06
N GLY A 268 -11.28 1.51 -0.82
CA GLY A 268 -11.19 0.25 -1.54
C GLY A 268 -10.29 0.28 -2.76
N GLY A 269 -10.15 -0.80 -3.52
CA GLY A 269 -9.22 -0.78 -4.66
C GLY A 269 -7.78 -0.59 -4.20
N ILE A 270 -7.37 -1.38 -3.21
CA ILE A 270 -5.97 -1.50 -2.80
C ILE A 270 -5.42 -2.78 -3.42
N TRP A 271 -4.40 -2.65 -4.26
CA TRP A 271 -3.66 -3.75 -4.85
C TRP A 271 -2.32 -3.88 -4.13
N ILE A 272 -2.03 -5.05 -3.57
CA ILE A 272 -0.72 -5.39 -3.01
C ILE A 272 -0.22 -6.66 -3.69
N THR A 273 0.91 -6.57 -4.41
CA THR A 273 1.44 -7.68 -5.20
C THR A 273 2.94 -7.87 -5.05
N ASP A 274 3.40 -9.13 -5.08
CA ASP A 274 4.82 -9.48 -5.08
C ASP A 274 5.56 -8.88 -3.87
N VAL A 275 5.07 -9.21 -2.67
CA VAL A 275 5.54 -8.66 -1.40
C VAL A 275 6.10 -9.76 -0.50
N THR A 276 7.17 -9.45 0.22
CA THR A 276 7.63 -10.27 1.35
C THR A 276 7.54 -9.45 2.64
N VAL A 277 7.00 -10.06 3.68
CA VAL A 277 6.92 -9.49 5.03
C VAL A 277 7.54 -10.45 6.02
N ASP A 278 8.53 -9.98 6.77
CA ASP A 278 9.11 -10.66 7.92
C ASP A 278 8.87 -9.82 9.17
N CYS A 279 7.88 -10.18 9.99
CA CYS A 279 7.55 -9.40 11.19
C CYS A 279 8.67 -9.43 12.23
N GLY A 280 9.63 -10.34 12.13
CA GLY A 280 10.76 -10.45 13.04
C GLY A 280 10.35 -10.97 14.42
N ALA A 281 10.98 -10.45 15.47
CA ALA A 281 10.85 -10.98 16.84
C ALA A 281 9.82 -10.26 17.72
N ALA A 282 9.31 -9.09 17.32
CA ALA A 282 8.45 -8.26 18.17
C ALA A 282 7.05 -8.86 18.35
N THR A 283 6.53 -8.83 19.58
CA THR A 283 5.22 -9.41 19.94
C THR A 283 4.04 -8.63 19.35
N GLY A 284 2.88 -9.27 19.23
CA GLY A 284 1.64 -8.59 18.84
C GLY A 284 1.58 -8.13 17.39
N THR A 285 2.52 -8.59 16.55
CA THR A 285 2.66 -8.15 15.17
C THR A 285 1.75 -8.93 14.21
N TYR A 286 1.28 -8.23 13.19
CA TYR A 286 0.53 -8.81 12.07
C TYR A 286 1.25 -8.57 10.74
N GLY A 287 1.08 -9.45 9.77
CA GLY A 287 1.47 -9.16 8.39
C GLY A 287 0.50 -8.15 7.77
N LEU A 288 -0.76 -8.55 7.64
CA LEU A 288 -1.85 -7.71 7.19
C LEU A 288 -2.93 -7.57 8.27
N ASP A 289 -3.36 -6.33 8.49
CA ASP A 289 -4.47 -5.98 9.37
C ASP A 289 -5.56 -5.23 8.58
N LEU A 290 -6.65 -5.93 8.25
CA LEU A 290 -7.74 -5.42 7.43
C LEU A 290 -8.97 -5.13 8.30
N LEU A 291 -9.26 -3.85 8.48
CA LEU A 291 -10.31 -3.32 9.36
C LEU A 291 -11.54 -2.89 8.58
N SER A 292 -11.37 -2.23 7.44
CA SER A 292 -12.50 -1.78 6.62
C SER A 292 -12.09 -1.57 5.17
N GLY A 293 -13.08 -1.52 4.28
CA GLY A 293 -12.92 -1.24 2.86
C GLY A 293 -13.33 -2.40 1.95
N GLY A 294 -13.50 -2.08 0.67
CA GLY A 294 -14.02 -2.98 -0.35
C GLY A 294 -13.08 -3.17 -1.55
N GLY A 295 -13.12 -4.32 -2.22
CA GLY A 295 -12.44 -4.44 -3.52
C GLY A 295 -10.91 -4.46 -3.43
N ASN A 296 -10.37 -5.16 -2.42
CA ASN A 296 -8.93 -5.26 -2.20
C ASN A 296 -8.36 -6.51 -2.89
N PHE A 297 -7.15 -6.41 -3.42
CA PHE A 297 -6.49 -7.48 -4.16
C PHE A 297 -5.09 -7.73 -3.59
N PHE A 298 -4.85 -8.96 -3.14
CA PHE A 298 -3.59 -9.41 -2.57
C PHE A 298 -3.07 -10.60 -3.38
N THR A 299 -1.90 -10.45 -3.99
CA THR A 299 -1.37 -11.46 -4.94
C THR A 299 0.10 -11.75 -4.71
N ASN A 300 0.49 -13.02 -4.63
CA ASN A 300 1.91 -13.44 -4.48
C ASN A 300 2.59 -12.75 -3.28
N ILE A 301 2.06 -12.97 -2.08
CA ILE A 301 2.58 -12.35 -0.86
C ILE A 301 2.97 -13.41 0.14
N ASP A 302 4.14 -13.24 0.76
CA ASP A 302 4.59 -14.05 1.90
C ASP A 302 4.57 -13.23 3.20
N PHE A 303 3.54 -13.42 4.02
CA PHE A 303 3.47 -12.91 5.39
C PHE A 303 4.00 -13.97 6.35
N ARG A 304 5.23 -13.77 6.84
CA ARG A 304 5.86 -14.73 7.74
C ARG A 304 6.27 -14.14 9.08
N THR A 305 6.43 -15.05 10.03
CA THR A 305 6.99 -14.82 11.39
C THR A 305 6.21 -13.86 12.29
N ALA A 306 5.01 -13.42 11.88
CA ALA A 306 4.10 -12.61 12.68
C ALA A 306 3.89 -13.22 14.08
N LYS A 307 3.95 -12.39 15.12
CA LYS A 307 3.82 -12.85 16.50
C LYS A 307 2.38 -12.91 17.00
N ASN A 308 1.43 -12.36 16.23
CA ASN A 308 0.04 -12.77 16.24
C ASN A 308 -0.27 -13.49 14.93
N ASP A 309 -1.21 -12.99 14.14
CA ASP A 309 -1.68 -13.63 12.92
C ASP A 309 -0.94 -13.10 11.69
N GLY A 310 -0.66 -13.95 10.72
CA GLY A 310 -0.09 -13.52 9.44
C GLY A 310 -1.04 -12.54 8.74
N ILE A 311 -2.31 -12.91 8.65
CA ILE A 311 -3.39 -12.08 8.12
C ILE A 311 -4.54 -12.07 9.11
N ILE A 312 -4.97 -10.87 9.52
CA ILE A 312 -6.16 -10.68 10.34
C ILE A 312 -7.16 -9.77 9.59
N ILE A 313 -8.39 -10.24 9.46
CA ILE A 313 -9.53 -9.46 8.97
C ILE A 313 -10.48 -9.27 10.14
N ARG A 314 -10.53 -8.06 10.70
CA ARG A 314 -11.16 -7.81 12.01
C ARG A 314 -11.95 -6.51 12.09
N PRO A 315 -12.92 -6.27 11.19
CA PRO A 315 -13.80 -5.11 11.32
C PRO A 315 -14.46 -5.09 12.70
N THR A 316 -14.50 -3.89 13.28
CA THR A 316 -15.18 -3.63 14.55
C THR A 316 -16.53 -2.94 14.30
N THR A 317 -17.22 -2.52 15.37
CA THR A 317 -18.51 -1.83 15.25
C THR A 317 -18.46 -0.65 14.29
N GLY A 318 -19.29 -0.71 13.24
CA GLY A 318 -19.38 0.34 12.21
C GLY A 318 -18.39 0.18 11.05
N GLN A 319 -17.56 -0.87 11.05
CA GLN A 319 -16.65 -1.18 9.96
C GLN A 319 -17.14 -2.38 9.16
N THR A 320 -16.94 -2.32 7.84
CA THR A 320 -17.19 -3.42 6.93
C THR A 320 -15.96 -3.71 6.08
N VAL A 321 -15.59 -4.99 5.99
CA VAL A 321 -14.67 -5.50 4.98
C VAL A 321 -15.50 -6.24 3.94
N MET A 322 -15.33 -5.88 2.67
CA MET A 322 -16.05 -6.55 1.59
C MET A 322 -15.20 -6.82 0.37
N TRP A 323 -15.59 -7.81 -0.43
CA TRP A 323 -15.03 -8.08 -1.76
C TRP A 323 -13.49 -8.08 -1.78
N SER A 324 -12.88 -8.92 -0.96
CA SER A 324 -11.41 -9.02 -0.89
C SER A 324 -10.91 -10.32 -1.51
N TRP A 325 -9.92 -10.23 -2.39
CA TRP A 325 -9.34 -11.37 -3.11
C TRP A 325 -7.89 -11.60 -2.71
N PHE A 326 -7.59 -12.82 -2.29
CA PHE A 326 -6.27 -13.29 -1.92
C PHE A 326 -5.88 -14.44 -2.85
N THR A 327 -4.81 -14.28 -3.62
CA THR A 327 -4.32 -15.29 -4.56
C THR A 327 -2.83 -15.56 -4.34
N ASN A 328 -2.47 -16.81 -4.03
CA ASN A 328 -1.09 -17.19 -3.69
C ASN A 328 -0.54 -16.34 -2.52
N VAL A 329 -1.34 -16.17 -1.46
CA VAL A 329 -0.94 -15.43 -0.26
C VAL A 329 -0.65 -16.40 0.87
N LEU A 330 0.48 -16.22 1.55
CA LEU A 330 0.97 -17.10 2.60
C LEU A 330 0.90 -16.37 3.95
N GLY A 331 0.27 -17.00 4.94
CA GLY A 331 0.47 -16.76 6.37
C GLY A 331 1.31 -17.91 6.93
N ASP A 332 2.64 -17.73 6.94
CA ASP A 332 3.60 -18.79 7.17
C ASP A 332 4.39 -18.60 8.47
N THR A 333 4.54 -19.67 9.27
CA THR A 333 5.38 -19.66 10.47
C THR A 333 5.02 -18.54 11.46
N CYS A 334 3.75 -18.17 11.55
CA CYS A 334 3.25 -17.18 12.52
C CYS A 334 3.12 -17.84 13.90
N THR A 335 3.23 -17.06 14.98
CA THR A 335 3.01 -17.58 16.34
C THR A 335 1.52 -17.78 16.62
N GLY A 336 0.68 -16.90 16.07
CA GLY A 336 -0.78 -17.07 16.02
C GLY A 336 -1.20 -17.91 14.83
N ASN A 337 -2.30 -17.54 14.18
CA ASN A 337 -2.85 -18.23 13.03
C ASN A 337 -2.20 -17.74 11.72
N GLY A 338 -2.25 -18.54 10.67
CA GLY A 338 -1.85 -18.07 9.34
C GLY A 338 -2.80 -16.99 8.83
N ILE A 339 -4.10 -17.32 8.80
CA ILE A 339 -5.18 -16.42 8.35
C ILE A 339 -6.34 -16.48 9.34
N HIS A 340 -6.88 -15.33 9.73
CA HIS A 340 -7.92 -15.24 10.74
C HIS A 340 -8.99 -14.20 10.37
N LEU A 341 -10.24 -14.64 10.29
CA LEU A 341 -11.41 -13.79 10.13
C LEU A 341 -12.06 -13.61 11.51
N ASN A 342 -11.95 -12.41 12.09
CA ASN A 342 -12.31 -12.16 13.48
C ASN A 342 -13.01 -10.80 13.67
N PRO A 343 -14.20 -10.58 13.09
CA PRO A 343 -14.92 -9.35 13.33
C PRO A 343 -15.43 -9.30 14.77
N SER A 344 -15.58 -8.10 15.31
CA SER A 344 -16.06 -7.90 16.69
C SER A 344 -17.18 -6.87 16.74
N GLY A 345 -18.00 -6.90 17.80
CA GLY A 345 -19.18 -6.05 17.90
C GLY A 345 -20.11 -6.25 16.70
N SER A 346 -20.50 -5.17 16.04
CA SER A 346 -21.29 -5.21 14.81
C SER A 346 -20.47 -5.20 13.51
N GLY A 347 -19.16 -5.48 13.60
CA GLY A 347 -18.29 -5.55 12.42
C GLY A 347 -18.70 -6.64 11.43
N VAL A 348 -18.50 -6.36 10.15
CA VAL A 348 -18.99 -7.21 9.05
C VAL A 348 -17.85 -7.60 8.12
N ILE A 349 -17.72 -8.90 7.86
CA ILE A 349 -16.95 -9.46 6.74
C ILE A 349 -17.94 -10.02 5.74
N ASN A 350 -18.04 -9.39 4.57
CA ASN A 350 -18.95 -9.81 3.51
C ASN A 350 -18.17 -10.06 2.21
N SER A 351 -18.07 -11.33 1.82
CA SER A 351 -17.37 -11.76 0.60
C SER A 351 -15.85 -11.62 0.66
N ALA A 352 -15.16 -12.73 0.89
CA ALA A 352 -13.71 -12.83 0.76
C ALA A 352 -13.31 -14.17 0.12
N SER A 353 -12.40 -14.11 -0.85
CA SER A 353 -11.96 -15.29 -1.62
C SER A 353 -10.47 -15.52 -1.43
N PHE A 354 -10.11 -16.76 -1.09
CA PHE A 354 -8.74 -17.19 -0.82
C PHE A 354 -8.39 -18.35 -1.75
N VAL A 355 -7.59 -18.06 -2.77
CA VAL A 355 -7.22 -18.99 -3.83
C VAL A 355 -5.75 -19.35 -3.70
N ASN A 356 -5.45 -20.64 -3.60
CA ASN A 356 -4.09 -21.18 -3.46
C ASN A 356 -3.30 -20.56 -2.29
N CYS A 357 -3.99 -20.17 -1.23
CA CYS A 357 -3.37 -19.55 -0.06
C CYS A 357 -2.79 -20.60 0.89
N TRP A 358 -1.79 -20.19 1.67
CA TRP A 358 -1.06 -21.03 2.60
C TRP A 358 -1.29 -20.54 4.02
N GLY A 359 -1.72 -21.42 4.90
CA GLY A 359 -1.79 -21.19 6.35
C GLY A 359 -1.11 -22.36 7.04
N SER A 360 0.21 -22.43 6.99
CA SER A 360 0.95 -23.61 7.49
C SER A 360 2.08 -23.23 8.42
N THR A 361 2.57 -24.22 9.17
CA THR A 361 3.67 -24.11 10.14
C THR A 361 3.43 -23.12 11.28
N ASN A 362 2.17 -22.76 11.52
CA ASN A 362 1.80 -21.76 12.50
C ASN A 362 1.72 -22.32 13.92
N GLY A 363 2.00 -21.47 14.91
CA GLY A 363 1.90 -21.72 16.35
C GLY A 363 0.46 -21.93 16.85
N SER A 364 -0.52 -21.58 16.02
CA SER A 364 -1.96 -21.81 16.23
C SER A 364 -2.55 -22.66 15.08
N ASN A 365 -3.64 -22.21 14.47
CA ASN A 365 -4.30 -22.84 13.33
C ASN A 365 -3.75 -22.34 11.99
N GLY A 366 -4.03 -23.06 10.92
CA GLY A 366 -3.72 -22.58 9.57
C GLY A 366 -4.63 -21.45 9.12
N PHE A 367 -5.94 -21.71 9.13
CA PHE A 367 -6.99 -20.74 8.79
C PHE A 367 -8.11 -20.79 9.83
N VAL A 368 -8.62 -19.63 10.25
CA VAL A 368 -9.75 -19.52 11.17
C VAL A 368 -10.86 -18.64 10.58
N VAL A 369 -12.07 -19.19 10.51
CA VAL A 369 -13.32 -18.42 10.41
C VAL A 369 -13.89 -18.27 11.83
N GLY A 370 -13.82 -17.07 12.39
CA GLY A 370 -14.27 -16.77 13.75
C GLY A 370 -15.78 -16.88 13.95
N SER A 371 -16.22 -16.69 15.19
CA SER A 371 -17.63 -16.85 15.61
C SER A 371 -18.31 -15.56 16.04
N THR A 372 -17.59 -14.45 16.06
CA THR A 372 -18.10 -13.13 16.47
C THR A 372 -18.43 -12.29 15.23
N GLY A 373 -19.22 -11.22 15.43
CA GLY A 373 -19.65 -10.33 14.35
C GLY A 373 -20.43 -11.04 13.24
N THR A 374 -20.45 -10.44 12.06
CA THR A 374 -21.05 -11.03 10.85
C THR A 374 -19.95 -11.52 9.91
N ILE A 375 -20.05 -12.77 9.48
CA ILE A 375 -19.21 -13.35 8.42
C ILE A 375 -20.12 -14.03 7.41
N ASP A 376 -20.07 -13.61 6.15
CA ASP A 376 -20.84 -14.18 5.05
C ASP A 376 -20.01 -14.24 3.76
N GLY A 377 -20.17 -15.32 2.98
CA GLY A 377 -19.61 -15.45 1.63
C GLY A 377 -18.10 -15.69 1.61
N ILE A 378 -17.61 -16.70 2.32
CA ILE A 378 -16.18 -17.01 2.36
C ILE A 378 -15.86 -18.15 1.40
N GLU A 379 -15.00 -17.89 0.42
CA GLU A 379 -14.55 -18.87 -0.57
C GLU A 379 -13.10 -19.27 -0.31
N LEU A 380 -12.86 -20.55 -0.08
CA LEU A 380 -11.57 -21.14 0.23
C LEU A 380 -11.24 -22.17 -0.85
N ILE A 381 -10.37 -21.82 -1.80
CA ILE A 381 -10.11 -22.62 -3.00
C ILE A 381 -8.64 -23.06 -3.00
N GLY A 382 -8.40 -24.36 -2.91
CA GLY A 382 -7.04 -24.90 -2.99
C GLY A 382 -6.12 -24.52 -1.82
N LEU A 383 -6.68 -24.29 -0.63
CA LEU A 383 -5.90 -23.96 0.58
C LEU A 383 -4.85 -25.03 0.90
N ARG A 384 -3.72 -24.60 1.45
CA ARG A 384 -2.72 -25.48 2.05
C ARG A 384 -2.54 -25.12 3.52
N CYS A 385 -2.97 -26.02 4.40
CA CYS A 385 -2.83 -25.85 5.84
C CYS A 385 -2.11 -27.07 6.41
N LEU A 386 -0.79 -26.95 6.54
CA LEU A 386 0.11 -28.04 6.88
C LEU A 386 0.85 -27.77 8.19
N ASP A 387 1.18 -28.80 8.96
CA ASP A 387 2.08 -28.69 10.11
C ASP A 387 1.73 -27.57 11.12
N ASN A 388 0.45 -27.22 11.27
CA ASN A 388 0.02 -26.26 12.28
C ASN A 388 -0.04 -26.93 13.66
N GLN A 389 0.16 -26.14 14.72
CA GLN A 389 0.07 -26.66 16.08
C GLN A 389 -1.32 -27.20 16.39
N PHE A 390 -2.38 -26.53 15.93
CA PHE A 390 -3.78 -26.90 16.18
C PHE A 390 -4.47 -27.42 14.90
N GLU A 391 -5.66 -26.94 14.57
CA GLU A 391 -6.37 -27.34 13.36
C GLU A 391 -5.73 -26.78 12.09
N GLY A 392 -5.87 -27.49 10.97
CA GLY A 392 -5.53 -26.94 9.66
C GLY A 392 -6.49 -25.80 9.29
N LEU A 393 -7.78 -26.09 9.32
CA LEU A 393 -8.86 -25.11 9.17
C LEU A 393 -9.88 -25.24 10.30
N LEU A 394 -10.18 -24.13 10.96
CA LEU A 394 -11.20 -24.01 11.98
C LEU A 394 -12.33 -23.09 11.50
N ILE A 395 -13.53 -23.64 11.32
CA ILE A 395 -14.73 -22.87 10.99
C ILE A 395 -15.61 -22.82 12.24
N ASN A 396 -15.56 -21.73 13.01
CA ASN A 396 -16.34 -21.57 14.24
C ASN A 396 -17.61 -20.74 14.04
N GLY A 397 -17.77 -20.08 12.91
CA GLY A 397 -18.95 -19.27 12.61
C GLY A 397 -19.07 -18.94 11.13
N GLY A 398 -19.88 -17.92 10.86
CA GLY A 398 -20.23 -17.48 9.52
C GLY A 398 -21.28 -18.34 8.83
N ILE A 399 -21.77 -17.82 7.71
CA ILE A 399 -22.67 -18.50 6.77
C ILE A 399 -22.09 -18.43 5.35
N ASN A 400 -22.47 -19.38 4.50
CA ASN A 400 -21.97 -19.49 3.14
C ASN A 400 -20.44 -19.59 3.08
N VAL A 401 -19.86 -20.42 3.95
CA VAL A 401 -18.42 -20.75 3.93
C VAL A 401 -18.20 -21.97 3.04
N GLU A 402 -17.43 -21.80 1.98
CA GLU A 402 -17.16 -22.83 0.98
C GLU A 402 -15.68 -23.19 0.92
N VAL A 403 -15.37 -24.45 1.17
CA VAL A 403 -14.06 -25.05 0.96
C VAL A 403 -14.12 -25.95 -0.27
N ASN A 404 -13.29 -25.65 -1.26
CA ASN A 404 -13.19 -26.40 -2.51
C ASN A 404 -11.73 -26.72 -2.83
N GLY A 405 -11.37 -28.00 -2.76
CA GLY A 405 -9.98 -28.42 -2.92
C GLY A 405 -9.11 -28.08 -1.71
N GLY A 406 -7.81 -28.35 -1.83
CA GLY A 406 -6.81 -28.05 -0.82
C GLY A 406 -6.30 -29.28 -0.08
N THR A 407 -5.27 -29.06 0.73
CA THR A 407 -4.54 -30.08 1.48
C THR A 407 -4.38 -29.69 2.94
N PHE A 408 -4.81 -30.59 3.83
CA PHE A 408 -4.77 -30.44 5.28
C PHE A 408 -4.02 -31.63 5.88
N ALA A 409 -2.75 -31.46 6.25
CA ALA A 409 -1.88 -32.58 6.63
C ALA A 409 -0.85 -32.20 7.68
N GLY A 410 -0.54 -33.12 8.60
CA GLY A 410 0.45 -32.87 9.65
C GLY A 410 0.03 -31.86 10.71
N ASN A 411 -1.23 -31.43 10.73
CA ASN A 411 -1.75 -30.54 11.77
C ASN A 411 -1.84 -31.27 13.12
N SER A 412 -2.24 -30.59 14.18
CA SER A 412 -2.26 -31.12 15.54
C SER A 412 -0.87 -31.42 16.11
N LYS A 413 0.15 -30.60 15.77
CA LYS A 413 1.53 -30.80 16.25
C LYS A 413 1.71 -30.54 17.75
N ASN A 414 0.84 -29.76 18.36
CA ASN A 414 0.89 -29.50 19.81
C ASN A 414 0.70 -30.78 20.64
N SER A 415 -0.17 -31.66 20.17
CA SER A 415 -0.53 -32.94 20.78
C SER A 415 -1.19 -33.81 19.71
N SER A 416 -0.47 -34.85 19.27
CA SER A 416 -0.92 -35.75 18.21
C SER A 416 -2.26 -36.40 18.56
N GLY A 417 -3.23 -36.35 17.65
CA GLY A 417 -4.56 -36.91 17.81
C GLY A 417 -5.54 -36.06 18.62
N SER A 418 -5.20 -34.80 18.93
CA SER A 418 -6.09 -33.88 19.68
C SER A 418 -6.85 -32.90 18.79
N ASN A 419 -6.28 -32.51 17.65
CA ASN A 419 -6.86 -31.58 16.68
C ASN A 419 -7.05 -32.26 15.31
N ASN A 420 -7.74 -31.58 14.40
CA ASN A 420 -8.19 -32.15 13.13
C ASN A 420 -7.55 -31.45 11.93
N GLY A 421 -7.62 -32.08 10.76
CA GLY A 421 -7.29 -31.38 9.51
C GLY A 421 -8.25 -30.21 9.28
N ILE A 422 -9.56 -30.47 9.39
CA ILE A 422 -10.61 -29.44 9.37
C ILE A 422 -11.57 -29.68 10.54
N LYS A 423 -11.97 -28.61 11.24
CA LYS A 423 -12.99 -28.65 12.29
C LYS A 423 -14.06 -27.61 12.05
N VAL A 424 -15.31 -28.05 12.15
CA VAL A 424 -16.49 -27.18 12.08
C VAL A 424 -17.12 -27.13 13.47
N GLY A 425 -17.24 -25.91 13.99
CA GLY A 425 -17.79 -25.60 15.30
C GLY A 425 -19.29 -25.90 15.41
N ALA A 426 -19.77 -25.94 16.66
CA ALA A 426 -21.19 -26.06 16.92
C ALA A 426 -21.95 -24.83 16.39
N ASN A 427 -23.20 -25.01 15.98
CA ASN A 427 -24.08 -23.98 15.43
C ASN A 427 -23.64 -23.33 14.10
N VAL A 428 -22.52 -23.77 13.49
CA VAL A 428 -22.16 -23.32 12.15
C VAL A 428 -23.21 -23.81 11.14
N ASN A 429 -23.62 -22.91 10.25
CA ASN A 429 -24.72 -23.14 9.34
C ASN A 429 -24.35 -22.74 7.92
N LYS A 430 -24.86 -23.44 6.90
CA LYS A 430 -24.61 -23.12 5.48
C LYS A 430 -23.12 -23.17 5.10
N PHE A 431 -22.48 -24.32 5.26
CA PHE A 431 -21.10 -24.52 4.82
C PHE A 431 -20.97 -25.68 3.84
N LYS A 432 -19.90 -25.68 3.05
CA LYS A 432 -19.60 -26.75 2.10
C LYS A 432 -18.11 -27.10 2.16
N ILE A 433 -17.79 -28.39 2.21
CA ILE A 433 -16.43 -28.91 2.12
C ILE A 433 -16.42 -29.91 0.97
N ARG A 434 -15.64 -29.65 -0.08
CA ARG A 434 -15.62 -30.49 -1.27
C ARG A 434 -14.23 -30.68 -1.83
N ASN A 435 -13.98 -31.84 -2.41
CA ASN A 435 -12.76 -32.13 -3.19
C ASN A 435 -11.47 -31.98 -2.37
N VAL A 436 -11.53 -32.08 -1.03
CA VAL A 436 -10.37 -31.83 -0.17
C VAL A 436 -9.59 -33.10 0.11
N ARG A 437 -8.26 -32.98 0.28
CA ARG A 437 -7.41 -34.01 0.86
C ARG A 437 -7.09 -33.64 2.32
N SER A 438 -7.50 -34.46 3.27
CA SER A 438 -7.21 -34.25 4.69
C SER A 438 -6.70 -35.52 5.38
N GLY A 439 -5.41 -35.55 5.68
CA GLY A 439 -4.70 -36.70 6.22
C GLY A 439 -3.25 -36.72 5.77
N GLN A 440 -2.48 -37.71 6.21
CA GLN A 440 -1.07 -37.86 5.85
C GLN A 440 -0.85 -37.70 4.34
N SER A 441 -0.13 -36.64 3.95
CA SER A 441 0.14 -36.29 2.55
C SER A 441 1.24 -35.22 2.49
N SER A 442 1.75 -34.91 1.28
CA SER A 442 2.73 -33.83 1.07
C SER A 442 3.97 -33.92 1.99
N GLY A 443 4.42 -35.14 2.28
CA GLY A 443 5.56 -35.43 3.16
C GLY A 443 5.29 -35.20 4.66
N ARG A 444 4.06 -34.91 5.07
CA ARG A 444 3.69 -34.63 6.46
C ARG A 444 3.30 -35.91 7.19
N THR A 445 3.55 -35.96 8.50
CA THR A 445 3.23 -37.10 9.37
C THR A 445 1.73 -37.17 9.69
N ASN A 446 1.25 -38.36 10.05
CA ASN A 446 -0.12 -38.52 10.53
C ASN A 446 -0.23 -38.11 12.01
N THR A 447 -0.55 -36.85 12.27
CA THR A 447 -0.66 -36.29 13.63
C THR A 447 -2.07 -35.82 14.00
N GLN A 448 -3.00 -35.76 13.06
CA GLN A 448 -4.34 -35.23 13.30
C GLN A 448 -5.36 -36.35 13.57
N ALA A 449 -6.35 -36.07 14.42
CA ALA A 449 -7.36 -37.03 14.89
C ALA A 449 -8.26 -37.48 13.73
N TYR A 450 -8.96 -36.53 13.11
CA TYR A 450 -9.80 -36.76 11.95
C TYR A 450 -9.40 -35.87 10.79
N GLY A 451 -9.73 -36.32 9.57
CA GLY A 451 -9.65 -35.49 8.38
C GLY A 451 -10.62 -34.31 8.48
N VAL A 452 -11.87 -34.60 8.88
CA VAL A 452 -12.89 -33.59 9.21
C VAL A 452 -13.62 -33.98 10.49
N THR A 453 -13.84 -33.01 11.37
CA THR A 453 -14.80 -33.10 12.48
C THR A 453 -15.89 -32.04 12.31
N VAL A 454 -17.15 -32.43 12.42
CA VAL A 454 -18.32 -31.54 12.53
C VAL A 454 -18.93 -31.72 13.91
N LEU A 455 -18.99 -30.64 14.70
CA LEU A 455 -19.55 -30.68 16.05
C LEU A 455 -21.09 -30.70 16.05
N PRO A 456 -21.72 -31.12 17.17
CA PRO A 456 -23.18 -31.08 17.32
C PRO A 456 -23.79 -29.73 16.98
N THR A 457 -25.08 -29.75 16.61
CA THR A 457 -25.91 -28.59 16.21
C THR A 457 -25.51 -27.85 14.93
N ALA A 458 -24.38 -28.17 14.29
CA ALA A 458 -24.10 -27.71 12.94
C ALA A 458 -25.13 -28.24 11.92
N ASN A 459 -25.51 -27.43 10.92
CA ASN A 459 -26.62 -27.73 10.00
C ASN A 459 -26.45 -27.08 8.59
N ASN A 460 -27.28 -27.49 7.62
CA ASN A 460 -27.33 -27.03 6.23
C ASN A 460 -25.95 -27.11 5.55
N TYR A 461 -25.38 -28.31 5.45
CA TYR A 461 -24.03 -28.45 4.90
C TYR A 461 -23.84 -29.62 3.94
N MET A 462 -22.74 -29.54 3.19
CA MET A 462 -22.30 -30.58 2.28
C MET A 462 -20.84 -30.95 2.57
N ILE A 463 -20.55 -32.25 2.69
CA ILE A 463 -19.19 -32.79 2.71
C ILE A 463 -19.11 -33.87 1.65
N VAL A 464 -18.52 -33.55 0.49
CA VAL A 464 -18.58 -34.43 -0.69
C VAL A 464 -17.29 -34.55 -1.46
N ASN A 465 -17.04 -35.73 -2.04
CA ASN A 465 -15.90 -36.00 -2.93
C ASN A 465 -14.54 -35.75 -2.27
N CYS A 466 -14.41 -36.03 -0.97
CA CYS A 466 -13.16 -35.78 -0.23
C CYS A 466 -12.36 -37.07 0.01
N ASP A 467 -11.06 -36.91 0.26
CA ASP A 467 -10.17 -37.98 0.73
C ASP A 467 -9.67 -37.69 2.14
N PHE A 468 -10.25 -38.40 3.11
CA PHE A 468 -9.94 -38.33 4.54
C PHE A 468 -9.13 -39.52 5.04
N THR A 469 -8.47 -40.27 4.16
CA THR A 469 -7.64 -41.40 4.59
C THR A 469 -6.41 -40.93 5.37
N LEU A 470 -5.84 -41.82 6.18
CA LEU A 470 -4.58 -41.62 6.90
C LEU A 470 -4.66 -40.52 7.99
N ASN A 471 -5.64 -40.66 8.89
CA ASN A 471 -5.79 -39.91 10.13
C ASN A 471 -5.75 -40.87 11.34
N ILE A 472 -5.50 -40.37 12.55
CA ILE A 472 -5.27 -41.23 13.74
C ILE A 472 -6.55 -41.93 14.19
N SER A 473 -7.64 -41.18 14.32
CA SER A 473 -8.91 -41.67 14.87
C SER A 473 -9.89 -42.13 13.78
N GLY A 474 -9.85 -41.50 12.60
CA GLY A 474 -10.66 -41.89 11.44
C GLY A 474 -10.76 -40.78 10.41
N GLY A 475 -11.40 -41.02 9.26
CA GLY A 475 -11.53 -39.98 8.24
C GLY A 475 -12.50 -38.85 8.57
N LEU A 476 -13.74 -39.18 8.95
CA LEU A 476 -14.80 -38.21 9.22
C LEU A 476 -15.50 -38.50 10.54
N ASN A 477 -15.56 -37.49 11.42
CA ASN A 477 -16.43 -37.49 12.60
C ASN A 477 -17.56 -36.48 12.39
N ASP A 478 -18.72 -36.96 11.95
CA ASP A 478 -19.89 -36.11 11.68
C ASP A 478 -20.95 -36.18 12.78
N ALA A 479 -20.88 -35.28 13.75
CA ALA A 479 -21.88 -35.14 14.81
C ALA A 479 -22.95 -34.06 14.51
N GLY A 480 -22.96 -33.48 13.31
CA GLY A 480 -23.92 -32.43 12.95
C GLY A 480 -25.37 -32.92 13.03
N GLY A 481 -26.20 -32.18 13.76
CA GLY A 481 -27.57 -32.57 14.13
C GLY A 481 -28.66 -32.14 13.15
N GLY A 482 -28.27 -31.53 12.03
CA GLY A 482 -29.18 -30.95 11.05
C GLY A 482 -29.91 -31.94 10.16
N ALA A 483 -31.19 -31.68 9.86
CA ALA A 483 -31.97 -32.47 8.89
C ALA A 483 -31.51 -32.24 7.43
N ASN A 484 -30.85 -31.12 7.14
CA ASN A 484 -30.40 -30.74 5.81
C ASN A 484 -28.88 -30.92 5.70
N LYS A 485 -28.42 -32.15 5.50
CA LYS A 485 -27.00 -32.41 5.24
C LYS A 485 -26.79 -33.43 4.13
N VAL A 486 -25.71 -33.25 3.37
CA VAL A 486 -25.26 -34.22 2.36
C VAL A 486 -23.83 -34.62 2.68
N VAL A 487 -23.63 -35.88 3.05
CA VAL A 487 -22.30 -36.48 3.25
C VAL A 487 -22.19 -37.67 2.32
N ALA A 488 -21.42 -37.55 1.24
CA ALA A 488 -21.40 -38.54 0.18
C ALA A 488 -20.04 -38.60 -0.55
N ASN A 489 -19.71 -39.77 -1.09
CA ASN A 489 -18.52 -39.99 -1.92
C ASN A 489 -17.20 -39.57 -1.25
N ASN A 490 -17.06 -39.76 0.07
CA ASN A 490 -15.83 -39.49 0.79
C ASN A 490 -15.07 -40.80 1.05
N LEU A 491 -13.75 -40.80 0.84
CA LEU A 491 -12.88 -41.85 1.34
C LEU A 491 -12.58 -41.54 2.81
N SER A 492 -12.89 -42.45 3.73
CA SER A 492 -12.79 -42.21 5.18
C SER A 492 -12.06 -43.31 5.92
#